data_AF-A0A1W2CJC5-F1
#
_entry.id   AF-A0A1W2CJC5-F1
#
_cell.length_a   1.000
_cell.length_b   1.000
_cell.length_c   1.000
_cell.angle_alpha   90.00
_cell.angle_beta   90.00
_cell.angle_gamma   90.00
#
_symmetry.space_group_name_H-M   'P 1'
#
loop_
_entity.id
_entity.type
_entity.pdbx_description
1 polymer ?
#
loop_
_entity_poly.entity_id
_entity_poly.type
_entity_poly.pdbx_seq_one_letter_code
_entity_poly.pdbx_strand_id
1 'polypeptide(L)'
;MKRSGWIVVLSLLAGLLVPTNAAAAGRTPAECAAALDCTLAEINLMSMPDRLEFVRLMQSGPAAELGATDRWRNIEGVITFFRDRQLGAPGTWVSYVDAGIVEGIERGIAIALGRSDDEFGNPGSRKWANYLTRLRAGELTVRNVHDKAWSEAEQAATDHGVRVAEKTHGLKPSAVERRFFMYSEFYRWTLRNRPAVLDLLAVYGGLIHPELARQRVPFLDWFTDVRNPVPARKGCEVAYAAARLDPIAGLFTTLDLLLAYLPDLFEEYQSAK
;
A
#
# COMPACT_ATOMS: atom_id res chain seq x y z
N MET A 1 -70.78 -6.25 -52.04
CA MET A 1 -70.12 -5.03 -51.50
C MET A 1 -69.70 -5.30 -50.06
N LYS A 2 -68.44 -4.96 -49.76
CA LYS A 2 -67.79 -4.79 -48.43
C LYS A 2 -67.49 -6.04 -47.59
N ARG A 3 -66.23 -6.46 -47.72
CA ARG A 3 -65.38 -7.16 -46.74
C ARG A 3 -65.25 -6.33 -45.45
N SER A 4 -65.01 -7.02 -44.32
CA SER A 4 -64.15 -6.63 -43.18
C SER A 4 -64.54 -7.55 -42.01
N GLY A 5 -63.66 -8.25 -41.29
CA GLY A 5 -62.21 -8.21 -41.21
C GLY A 5 -61.88 -8.69 -39.80
N TRP A 6 -61.55 -9.97 -39.66
CA TRP A 6 -61.03 -10.55 -38.44
C TRP A 6 -59.58 -10.08 -38.27
N ILE A 7 -59.26 -9.41 -37.17
CA ILE A 7 -57.88 -9.24 -36.72
C ILE A 7 -57.83 -9.57 -35.23
N VAL A 8 -57.36 -10.78 -34.93
CA VAL A 8 -56.88 -11.19 -33.62
C VAL A 8 -55.48 -10.59 -33.46
N VAL A 9 -55.30 -9.69 -32.49
CA VAL A 9 -53.98 -9.18 -32.11
C VAL A 9 -53.41 -10.11 -31.03
N LEU A 10 -52.56 -11.05 -31.46
CA LEU A 10 -51.67 -11.83 -30.62
C LEU A 10 -50.33 -11.08 -30.51
N SER A 11 -50.15 -10.34 -29.42
CA SER A 11 -48.88 -9.65 -29.14
C SER A 11 -47.88 -10.62 -28.50
N LEU A 12 -46.82 -10.91 -29.25
CA LEU A 12 -45.65 -11.67 -28.82
C LEU A 12 -44.98 -11.04 -27.58
N LEU A 13 -44.96 -11.78 -26.48
CA LEU A 13 -43.97 -11.64 -25.40
C LEU A 13 -42.72 -12.45 -25.82
N ALA A 14 -41.87 -11.84 -26.64
CA ALA A 14 -40.59 -12.40 -27.02
C ALA A 14 -39.45 -11.44 -26.63
N GLY A 15 -38.65 -11.87 -25.67
CA GLY A 15 -37.21 -11.61 -25.64
C GLY A 15 -36.75 -10.19 -25.33
N LEU A 16 -36.65 -9.87 -24.03
CA LEU A 16 -35.60 -8.97 -23.54
C LEU A 16 -34.75 -9.73 -22.51
N LEU A 17 -34.08 -10.79 -22.97
CA LEU A 17 -32.86 -11.26 -22.33
C LEU A 17 -31.78 -10.27 -22.72
N VAL A 18 -31.64 -9.20 -21.94
CA VAL A 18 -30.45 -8.36 -21.97
C VAL A 18 -29.28 -9.29 -21.59
N PRO A 19 -28.25 -9.44 -22.43
CA PRO A 19 -27.05 -10.12 -21.98
C PRO A 19 -26.46 -9.22 -20.90
N THR A 20 -26.62 -9.62 -19.64
CA THR A 20 -25.73 -9.13 -18.58
C THR A 20 -24.35 -9.59 -19.01
N ASN A 21 -23.53 -8.65 -19.49
CA ASN A 21 -22.09 -8.84 -19.52
C ASN A 21 -21.71 -9.18 -18.07
N ALA A 22 -21.58 -10.46 -17.76
CA ALA A 22 -20.85 -10.90 -16.60
C ALA A 22 -19.44 -10.37 -16.84
N ALA A 23 -19.13 -9.20 -16.27
CA ALA A 23 -17.75 -8.78 -16.09
C ALA A 23 -17.05 -9.99 -15.50
N ALA A 24 -16.03 -10.52 -16.20
CA ALA A 24 -15.30 -11.68 -15.75
C ALA A 24 -14.98 -11.47 -14.27
N ALA A 25 -15.53 -12.32 -13.41
CA ALA A 25 -15.31 -12.20 -11.98
C ALA A 25 -13.80 -12.30 -11.78
N GLY A 26 -13.17 -11.21 -11.31
CA GLY A 26 -11.74 -11.20 -11.01
C GLY A 26 -11.41 -12.30 -10.00
N ARG A 27 -10.18 -12.80 -10.03
CA ARG A 27 -9.72 -13.78 -9.03
C ARG A 27 -9.86 -13.20 -7.63
N THR A 28 -10.31 -14.05 -6.72
CA THR A 28 -10.46 -13.70 -5.31
C THR A 28 -9.10 -13.52 -4.64
N PRO A 29 -9.04 -12.80 -3.50
CA PRO A 29 -7.83 -12.72 -2.69
C PRO A 29 -7.21 -14.08 -2.34
N ALA A 30 -8.04 -15.08 -2.06
CA ALA A 30 -7.61 -16.43 -1.72
C ALA A 30 -6.98 -17.16 -2.91
N GLU A 31 -7.57 -17.05 -4.10
CA GLU A 31 -7.00 -17.62 -5.32
C GLU A 31 -5.64 -16.97 -5.65
N CYS A 32 -5.55 -15.65 -5.53
CA CYS A 32 -4.28 -14.93 -5.72
C CYS A 32 -3.21 -15.33 -4.69
N ALA A 33 -3.56 -15.41 -3.40
CA ALA A 33 -2.62 -15.81 -2.36
C ALA A 33 -2.12 -17.25 -2.49
N ALA A 34 -2.97 -18.16 -2.98
CA ALA A 34 -2.61 -19.54 -3.19
C ALA A 34 -1.70 -19.72 -4.42
N ALA A 35 -2.05 -19.06 -5.53
CA ALA A 35 -1.35 -19.20 -6.79
C ALA A 35 -0.04 -18.39 -6.85
N LEU A 36 -0.01 -17.22 -6.21
CA LEU A 36 1.08 -16.26 -6.29
C LEU A 36 1.47 -15.96 -7.74
N ASP A 37 0.48 -15.64 -8.57
CA ASP A 37 0.64 -15.18 -9.96
C ASP A 37 -0.41 -14.13 -10.38
N CYS A 38 -0.85 -13.28 -9.45
CA CYS A 38 -1.77 -12.20 -9.76
C CYS A 38 -1.03 -10.98 -10.32
N THR A 39 -1.41 -10.61 -11.53
CA THR A 39 -0.83 -9.45 -12.21
C THR A 39 -1.31 -8.16 -11.56
N LEU A 40 -0.55 -7.08 -11.74
CA LEU A 40 -0.95 -5.73 -11.34
C LEU A 40 -2.35 -5.37 -11.86
N ALA A 41 -2.69 -5.78 -13.08
CA ALA A 41 -4.00 -5.53 -13.66
C ALA A 41 -5.14 -6.21 -12.86
N GLU A 42 -4.93 -7.44 -12.42
CA GLU A 42 -5.89 -8.17 -11.59
C GLU A 42 -5.98 -7.57 -10.18
N ILE A 43 -4.84 -7.23 -9.58
CA ILE A 43 -4.80 -6.59 -8.25
C ILE A 43 -5.46 -5.21 -8.29
N ASN A 44 -5.31 -4.45 -9.38
CA ASN A 44 -5.95 -3.15 -9.57
C ASN A 44 -7.49 -3.27 -9.64
N LEU A 45 -8.05 -4.43 -9.98
CA LEU A 45 -9.49 -4.66 -9.95
C LEU A 45 -10.01 -4.99 -8.55
N MET A 46 -9.13 -5.39 -7.61
CA MET A 46 -9.51 -5.64 -6.22
C MET A 46 -9.92 -4.35 -5.51
N SER A 47 -10.94 -4.45 -4.66
CA SER A 47 -11.25 -3.40 -3.71
C SER A 47 -10.17 -3.32 -2.62
N MET A 48 -10.08 -2.19 -1.90
CA MET A 48 -9.17 -2.08 -0.74
C MET A 48 -9.42 -3.15 0.34
N PRO A 49 -10.67 -3.53 0.69
CA PRO A 49 -10.94 -4.70 1.52
C PRO A 49 -10.32 -5.99 1.00
N ASP A 50 -10.55 -6.31 -0.28
CA ASP A 50 -10.03 -7.54 -0.91
C ASP A 50 -8.50 -7.56 -0.91
N ARG A 51 -7.88 -6.41 -1.17
CA ARG A 51 -6.43 -6.27 -1.18
C ARG A 51 -5.82 -6.37 0.22
N LEU A 52 -6.49 -5.85 1.23
CA LEU A 52 -6.12 -6.03 2.64
C LEU A 52 -6.18 -7.52 3.03
N GLU A 53 -7.24 -8.22 2.61
CA GLU A 53 -7.36 -9.66 2.81
C GLU A 53 -6.25 -10.41 2.07
N PHE A 54 -5.95 -10.04 0.83
CA PHE A 54 -4.89 -10.65 0.03
C PHE A 54 -3.52 -10.56 0.74
N VAL A 55 -3.13 -9.37 1.21
CA VAL A 55 -1.88 -9.18 1.98
C VAL A 55 -1.86 -10.04 3.25
N ARG A 56 -3.00 -10.17 3.95
CA ARG A 56 -3.11 -11.01 5.15
C ARG A 56 -2.96 -12.49 4.83
N LEU A 57 -3.62 -12.96 3.77
CA LEU A 57 -3.55 -14.36 3.32
C LEU A 57 -2.12 -14.72 2.87
N MET A 58 -1.44 -13.82 2.17
CA MET A 58 -0.01 -13.99 1.84
C MET A 58 0.85 -14.13 3.11
N GLN A 59 0.64 -13.28 4.12
CA GLN A 59 1.37 -13.34 5.40
C GLN A 59 1.11 -14.61 6.19
N SER A 60 -0.16 -15.01 6.35
CA SER A 60 -0.53 -16.19 7.13
C SER A 60 -0.29 -17.51 6.40
N GLY A 61 -0.14 -17.47 5.07
CA GLY A 61 0.10 -18.63 4.22
C GLY A 61 1.55 -18.68 3.72
N PRO A 62 1.80 -18.43 2.42
CA PRO A 62 3.10 -18.71 1.80
C PRO A 62 4.27 -17.90 2.39
N ALA A 63 4.07 -16.67 2.85
CA ALA A 63 5.14 -15.90 3.49
C ALA A 63 5.51 -16.41 4.90
N ALA A 64 4.62 -17.15 5.56
CA ALA A 64 4.92 -17.78 6.85
C ALA A 64 6.05 -18.81 6.73
N GLU A 65 6.13 -19.52 5.60
CA GLU A 65 7.23 -20.46 5.28
C GLU A 65 8.60 -19.76 5.20
N LEU A 66 8.60 -18.44 4.98
CA LEU A 66 9.78 -17.57 4.90
C LEU A 66 10.04 -16.79 6.19
N GLY A 67 9.25 -17.01 7.25
CA GLY A 67 9.35 -16.27 8.52
C GLY A 67 8.81 -14.84 8.46
N ALA A 68 7.97 -14.52 7.46
CA ALA A 68 7.45 -13.18 7.19
C ALA A 68 5.95 -13.02 7.54
N THR A 69 5.50 -13.55 8.68
CA THR A 69 4.09 -13.54 9.09
C THR A 69 3.52 -12.17 9.44
N ASP A 70 4.37 -11.16 9.64
CA ASP A 70 4.00 -9.83 10.13
C ASP A 70 4.72 -8.68 9.40
N ARG A 71 5.41 -8.95 8.29
CA ARG A 71 6.36 -8.01 7.68
C ARG A 71 5.75 -6.90 6.85
N TRP A 72 4.44 -6.90 6.66
CA TRP A 72 3.72 -5.89 5.90
C TRP A 72 2.54 -5.29 6.67
N ARG A 73 2.54 -5.40 8.00
CA ARG A 73 1.51 -4.79 8.86
C ARG A 73 1.45 -3.27 8.69
N ASN A 74 2.58 -2.60 8.44
CA ASN A 74 2.58 -1.18 8.10
C ASN A 74 1.83 -0.88 6.78
N ILE A 75 1.99 -1.71 5.75
CA ILE A 75 1.26 -1.63 4.47
C ILE A 75 -0.24 -1.86 4.71
N GLU A 76 -0.59 -2.81 5.56
CA GLU A 76 -1.98 -2.99 5.98
C GLU A 76 -2.58 -1.75 6.65
N GLY A 77 -1.77 -1.00 7.41
CA GLY A 77 -2.17 0.29 7.98
C GLY A 77 -2.57 1.30 6.91
N VAL A 78 -1.80 1.37 5.80
CA VAL A 78 -2.09 2.22 4.64
C VAL A 78 -3.37 1.77 3.93
N ILE A 79 -3.49 0.49 3.60
CA ILE A 79 -4.68 -0.07 2.92
C ILE A 79 -5.94 0.11 3.78
N THR A 80 -5.82 -0.09 5.09
CA THR A 80 -6.91 0.14 6.06
C THR A 80 -7.37 1.60 6.02
N PHE A 81 -6.43 2.55 5.99
CA PHE A 81 -6.78 3.95 5.87
C PHE A 81 -7.48 4.26 4.54
N PHE A 82 -6.98 3.74 3.41
CA PHE A 82 -7.61 3.94 2.10
C PHE A 82 -9.02 3.38 2.06
N ARG A 83 -9.23 2.18 2.59
CA ARG A 83 -10.56 1.59 2.78
C ARG A 83 -11.47 2.52 3.58
N ASP A 84 -11.03 2.95 4.76
CA ASP A 84 -11.84 3.76 5.68
C ASP A 84 -12.21 5.14 5.08
N ARG A 85 -11.39 5.65 4.14
CA ARG A 85 -11.63 6.91 3.43
C ARG A 85 -12.18 6.74 2.01
N GLN A 86 -12.54 5.51 1.61
CA GLN A 86 -13.04 5.19 0.27
C GLN A 86 -12.11 5.67 -0.85
N LEU A 87 -10.80 5.57 -0.63
CA LEU A 87 -9.76 5.88 -1.60
C LEU A 87 -9.31 4.58 -2.30
N GLY A 88 -8.74 4.72 -3.50
CA GLY A 88 -8.19 3.57 -4.23
C GLY A 88 -9.22 2.71 -4.93
N ALA A 89 -10.32 3.30 -5.42
CA ALA A 89 -11.21 2.61 -6.36
C ALA A 89 -10.43 2.09 -7.59
N PRO A 90 -10.82 0.96 -8.19
CA PRO A 90 -10.13 0.40 -9.36
C PRO A 90 -9.88 1.44 -10.46
N GLY A 91 -8.67 1.43 -11.02
CA GLY A 91 -8.28 2.35 -12.09
C GLY A 91 -7.90 3.76 -11.63
N THR A 92 -7.95 4.06 -10.34
CA THR A 92 -7.43 5.33 -9.79
C THR A 92 -5.91 5.27 -9.59
N TRP A 93 -5.26 6.43 -9.46
CA TRP A 93 -3.81 6.51 -9.24
C TRP A 93 -3.40 5.74 -7.97
N VAL A 94 -4.13 5.92 -6.84
CA VAL A 94 -3.91 5.12 -5.62
C VAL A 94 -4.02 3.62 -5.89
N SER A 95 -5.04 3.18 -6.64
CA SER A 95 -5.23 1.75 -6.89
C SER A 95 -4.06 1.13 -7.63
N TYR A 96 -3.54 1.81 -8.68
CA TYR A 96 -2.37 1.35 -9.44
C TYR A 96 -1.09 1.32 -8.61
N VAL A 97 -0.86 2.36 -7.79
CA VAL A 97 0.33 2.43 -6.94
C VAL A 97 0.34 1.31 -5.92
N ASP A 98 -0.76 1.13 -5.21
CA ASP A 98 -0.89 0.12 -4.17
C ASP A 98 -0.96 -1.31 -4.79
N ALA A 99 -1.52 -1.47 -5.99
CA ALA A 99 -1.43 -2.72 -6.74
C ALA A 99 0.02 -3.08 -7.11
N GLY A 100 0.84 -2.10 -7.51
CA GLY A 100 2.27 -2.32 -7.77
C GLY A 100 3.05 -2.72 -6.52
N ILE A 101 2.70 -2.19 -5.34
CA ILE A 101 3.27 -2.61 -4.06
C ILE A 101 2.92 -4.07 -3.75
N VAL A 102 1.64 -4.43 -3.85
CA VAL A 102 1.14 -5.77 -3.53
C VAL A 102 1.63 -6.82 -4.54
N GLU A 103 1.69 -6.50 -5.84
CA GLU A 103 2.30 -7.37 -6.85
C GLU A 103 3.78 -7.63 -6.50
N GLY A 104 4.55 -6.58 -6.16
CA GLY A 104 5.94 -6.75 -5.79
C GLY A 104 6.13 -7.70 -4.59
N ILE A 105 5.24 -7.65 -3.60
CA ILE A 105 5.24 -8.56 -2.45
C ILE A 105 4.92 -9.98 -2.89
N GLU A 106 3.81 -10.18 -3.60
CA GLU A 106 3.35 -11.49 -4.07
C GLU A 106 4.42 -12.18 -4.92
N ARG A 107 4.94 -11.47 -5.93
CA ARG A 107 6.00 -11.97 -6.80
C ARG A 107 7.28 -12.23 -6.04
N GLY A 108 7.62 -11.38 -5.07
CA GLY A 108 8.74 -11.60 -4.17
C GLY A 108 8.63 -12.90 -3.36
N ILE A 109 7.43 -13.22 -2.86
CA ILE A 109 7.15 -14.48 -2.16
C ILE A 109 7.29 -15.67 -3.13
N ALA A 110 6.69 -15.58 -4.32
CA ALA A 110 6.78 -16.64 -5.33
C ALA A 110 8.24 -17.00 -5.67
N ILE A 111 9.07 -15.98 -5.89
CA ILE A 111 10.50 -16.13 -6.20
C ILE A 111 11.28 -16.68 -4.99
N ALA A 112 11.06 -16.15 -3.79
CA ALA A 112 11.76 -16.64 -2.59
C ALA A 112 11.41 -18.09 -2.23
N LEU A 113 10.21 -18.56 -2.58
CA LEU A 113 9.80 -19.97 -2.44
C LEU A 113 10.28 -20.86 -3.59
N GLY A 114 10.87 -20.30 -4.65
CA GLY A 114 11.26 -21.04 -5.85
C GLY A 114 10.07 -21.55 -6.67
N ARG A 115 8.89 -20.93 -6.52
CA ARG A 115 7.68 -21.30 -7.28
C ARG A 115 7.64 -20.67 -8.68
N SER A 116 8.34 -19.56 -8.87
CA SER A 116 8.42 -18.85 -10.16
C SER A 116 9.61 -17.89 -10.18
N ASP A 117 10.14 -17.57 -11.36
CA ASP A 117 11.15 -16.52 -11.56
C ASP A 117 10.58 -15.26 -12.24
N ASP A 118 9.28 -15.24 -12.54
CA ASP A 118 8.63 -14.13 -13.22
C ASP A 118 8.42 -12.95 -12.26
N GLU A 119 8.74 -11.74 -12.72
CA GLU A 119 8.63 -10.49 -11.98
C GLU A 119 7.46 -9.63 -12.43
N PHE A 120 6.80 -9.98 -13.54
CA PHE A 120 5.84 -9.13 -14.27
C PHE A 120 6.37 -7.73 -14.64
N GLY A 121 7.71 -7.57 -14.69
CA GLY A 121 8.36 -6.30 -14.95
C GLY A 121 8.38 -5.34 -13.75
N ASN A 122 7.98 -5.80 -12.56
CA ASN A 122 8.03 -5.03 -11.33
C ASN A 122 9.39 -5.19 -10.63
N PRO A 123 10.25 -4.14 -10.59
CA PRO A 123 11.59 -4.26 -10.00
C PRO A 123 11.56 -4.49 -8.48
N GLY A 124 10.43 -4.26 -7.83
CA GLY A 124 10.22 -4.60 -6.42
C GLY A 124 10.24 -6.10 -6.17
N SER A 125 9.82 -6.93 -7.13
CA SER A 125 9.71 -8.38 -7.02
C SER A 125 11.01 -9.04 -6.60
N ARG A 126 12.13 -8.78 -7.31
CA ARG A 126 13.44 -9.32 -6.93
C ARG A 126 13.97 -8.79 -5.61
N LYS A 127 13.66 -7.53 -5.27
CA LYS A 127 14.10 -6.94 -4.00
C LYS A 127 13.36 -7.55 -2.82
N TRP A 128 12.06 -7.79 -2.95
CA TRP A 128 11.27 -8.53 -1.97
C TRP A 128 11.74 -9.97 -1.83
N ALA A 129 12.01 -10.65 -2.95
CA ALA A 129 12.57 -12.00 -2.91
C ALA A 129 13.90 -12.05 -2.17
N ASN A 130 14.82 -11.11 -2.45
CA ASN A 130 16.08 -10.99 -1.73
C ASN A 130 15.88 -10.72 -0.24
N TYR A 131 14.99 -9.79 0.12
CA TYR A 131 14.64 -9.50 1.51
C TYR A 131 14.14 -10.76 2.23
N LEU A 132 13.21 -11.50 1.63
CA LEU A 132 12.61 -12.70 2.23
C LEU A 132 13.60 -13.85 2.37
N THR A 133 14.45 -14.10 1.37
CA THR A 133 15.50 -15.10 1.45
C THR A 133 16.49 -14.79 2.58
N ARG A 134 16.90 -13.53 2.69
CA ARG A 134 17.82 -13.07 3.76
C ARG A 134 17.16 -13.09 5.13
N LEU A 135 15.87 -12.78 5.22
CA LEU A 135 15.09 -12.88 6.45
C LEU A 135 15.08 -14.33 6.94
N ARG A 136 14.73 -15.28 6.05
CA ARG A 136 14.73 -16.72 6.35
C ARG A 136 16.10 -17.24 6.76
N ALA A 137 17.17 -16.72 6.15
CA ALA A 137 18.55 -17.06 6.49
C ALA A 137 19.05 -16.45 7.82
N GLY A 138 18.25 -15.60 8.49
CA GLY A 138 18.66 -14.94 9.73
C GLY A 138 19.64 -13.77 9.54
N GLU A 139 19.80 -13.28 8.31
CA GLU A 139 20.76 -12.20 7.98
C GLU A 139 20.23 -10.79 8.26
N LEU A 140 18.94 -10.65 8.56
CA LEU A 140 18.27 -9.37 8.81
C LEU A 140 18.03 -9.10 10.30
N THR A 141 18.92 -9.58 11.17
CA THR A 141 18.87 -9.34 12.62
C THR A 141 19.37 -7.95 13.03
N VAL A 142 20.19 -7.31 12.19
CA VAL A 142 20.67 -5.95 12.41
C VAL A 142 19.70 -4.94 11.80
N ARG A 143 19.17 -4.03 12.63
CA ARG A 143 18.07 -3.12 12.25
C ARG A 143 18.35 -2.30 10.99
N ASN A 144 19.50 -1.65 10.87
CA ASN A 144 19.80 -0.82 9.69
C ASN A 144 19.89 -1.66 8.40
N VAL A 145 20.34 -2.91 8.48
CA VAL A 145 20.40 -3.84 7.34
C VAL A 145 18.99 -4.29 6.95
N HIS A 146 18.15 -4.63 7.93
CA HIS A 146 16.74 -4.93 7.75
C HIS A 146 15.98 -3.75 7.11
N ASP A 147 16.05 -2.58 7.73
CA ASP A 147 15.30 -1.38 7.36
C ASP A 147 15.68 -0.91 5.95
N LYS A 148 16.96 -1.00 5.59
CA LYS A 148 17.42 -0.72 4.23
C LYS A 148 16.84 -1.71 3.21
N ALA A 149 16.93 -3.01 3.47
CA ALA A 149 16.45 -4.03 2.55
C ALA A 149 14.92 -3.93 2.33
N TRP A 150 14.16 -3.74 3.40
CA TRP A 150 12.70 -3.56 3.35
C TRP A 150 12.32 -2.28 2.59
N SER A 151 12.93 -1.13 2.94
CA SER A 151 12.60 0.16 2.33
C SER A 151 12.95 0.24 0.84
N GLU A 152 14.03 -0.40 0.40
CA GLU A 152 14.39 -0.45 -1.02
C GLU A 152 13.44 -1.32 -1.84
N ALA A 153 12.95 -2.43 -1.26
CA ALA A 153 11.97 -3.29 -1.92
C ALA A 153 10.64 -2.57 -2.09
N GLU A 154 10.16 -1.93 -1.02
CA GLU A 154 8.90 -1.19 -1.04
C GLU A 154 8.97 0.07 -1.93
N GLN A 155 10.09 0.80 -1.94
CA GLN A 155 10.34 1.90 -2.87
C GLN A 155 10.18 1.46 -4.32
N ALA A 156 10.87 0.38 -4.70
CA ALA A 156 10.92 -0.06 -6.10
C ALA A 156 9.54 -0.52 -6.60
N ALA A 157 8.77 -1.19 -5.73
CA ALA A 157 7.40 -1.61 -6.02
C ALA A 157 6.45 -0.41 -6.13
N THR A 158 6.59 0.57 -5.22
CA THR A 158 5.84 1.83 -5.26
C THR A 158 6.12 2.59 -6.56
N ASP A 159 7.39 2.80 -6.89
CA ASP A 159 7.80 3.53 -8.10
C ASP A 159 7.32 2.82 -9.38
N HIS A 160 7.25 1.48 -9.36
CA HIS A 160 6.65 0.72 -10.46
C HIS A 160 5.16 1.05 -10.62
N GLY A 161 4.38 0.97 -9.54
CA GLY A 161 2.96 1.34 -9.57
C GLY A 161 2.73 2.79 -10.00
N VAL A 162 3.55 3.73 -9.55
CA VAL A 162 3.53 5.14 -10.00
C VAL A 162 3.79 5.24 -11.50
N ARG A 163 4.84 4.57 -12.00
CA ARG A 163 5.14 4.56 -13.44
C ARG A 163 4.00 3.98 -14.26
N VAL A 164 3.38 2.88 -13.82
CA VAL A 164 2.23 2.28 -14.52
C VAL A 164 1.05 3.26 -14.54
N ALA A 165 0.69 3.85 -13.39
CA ALA A 165 -0.39 4.83 -13.30
C ALA A 165 -0.17 6.01 -14.27
N GLU A 166 1.02 6.61 -14.25
CA GLU A 166 1.29 7.85 -14.97
C GLU A 166 1.67 7.65 -16.43
N LYS A 167 2.50 6.64 -16.74
CA LYS A 167 3.07 6.43 -18.09
C LYS A 167 2.20 5.53 -18.94
N THR A 168 1.57 4.50 -18.35
CA THR A 168 0.71 3.56 -19.08
C THR A 168 -0.73 4.06 -19.13
N HIS A 169 -1.26 4.58 -18.02
CA HIS A 169 -2.66 4.99 -17.92
C HIS A 169 -2.90 6.51 -17.94
N GLY A 170 -1.84 7.32 -18.01
CA GLY A 170 -1.95 8.78 -18.13
C GLY A 170 -2.57 9.46 -16.90
N LEU A 171 -2.65 8.77 -15.77
CA LEU A 171 -3.21 9.30 -14.53
C LEU A 171 -2.25 10.30 -13.91
N LYS A 172 -2.78 11.27 -13.16
CA LYS A 172 -1.98 12.21 -12.39
C LYS A 172 -2.43 12.18 -10.94
N PRO A 173 -1.50 12.23 -9.97
CA PRO A 173 -1.88 12.32 -8.58
C PRO A 173 -2.55 13.66 -8.31
N SER A 174 -3.66 13.62 -7.59
CA SER A 174 -4.23 14.75 -6.87
C SER A 174 -3.26 15.28 -5.81
N ALA A 175 -3.56 16.45 -5.23
CA ALA A 175 -2.76 17.01 -4.13
C ALA A 175 -2.67 16.06 -2.93
N VAL A 176 -3.77 15.36 -2.62
CA VAL A 176 -3.84 14.35 -1.56
C VAL A 176 -2.93 13.16 -1.88
N GLU A 177 -3.02 12.61 -3.08
CA GLU A 177 -2.20 11.48 -3.52
C GLU A 177 -0.70 11.82 -3.53
N ARG A 178 -0.35 13.03 -3.96
CA ARG A 178 1.03 13.52 -3.90
C ARG A 178 1.51 13.63 -2.45
N ARG A 179 0.67 14.05 -1.51
CA ARG A 179 1.02 14.12 -0.08
C ARG A 179 1.24 12.72 0.51
N PHE A 180 0.44 11.72 0.13
CA PHE A 180 0.71 10.32 0.49
C PHE A 180 2.04 9.83 -0.06
N PHE A 181 2.32 10.11 -1.33
CA PHE A 181 3.59 9.72 -1.94
C PHE A 181 4.78 10.35 -1.20
N MET A 182 4.75 11.66 -0.93
CA MET A 182 5.80 12.33 -0.16
C MET A 182 5.96 11.79 1.26
N TYR A 183 4.86 11.45 1.95
CA TYR A 183 4.93 10.81 3.26
C TYR A 183 5.60 9.43 3.17
N SER A 184 5.24 8.63 2.17
CA SER A 184 5.84 7.30 1.96
C SER A 184 7.34 7.39 1.65
N GLU A 185 7.76 8.37 0.83
CA GLU A 185 9.18 8.68 0.56
C GLU A 185 9.91 9.03 1.85
N PHE A 186 9.31 9.87 2.68
CA PHE A 186 9.86 10.26 3.97
C PHE A 186 10.03 9.05 4.90
N TYR A 187 8.99 8.23 5.05
CA TYR A 187 9.03 7.03 5.88
C TYR A 187 10.18 6.10 5.45
N ARG A 188 10.32 5.84 4.15
CA ARG A 188 11.44 5.07 3.61
C ARG A 188 12.79 5.74 3.82
N TRP A 189 12.86 7.08 3.71
CA TRP A 189 14.07 7.83 4.02
C TRP A 189 14.45 7.68 5.50
N THR A 190 13.47 7.73 6.42
CA THR A 190 13.67 7.53 7.85
C THR A 190 14.24 6.14 8.17
N LEU A 191 13.70 5.09 7.57
CA LEU A 191 14.24 3.71 7.66
C LEU A 191 15.73 3.65 7.27
N ARG A 192 16.11 4.36 6.20
CA ARG A 192 17.47 4.34 5.65
C ARG A 192 18.46 5.26 6.37
N ASN A 193 17.98 6.28 7.09
CA ASN A 193 18.80 7.38 7.64
C ASN A 193 18.66 7.51 9.15
N ARG A 194 18.56 6.38 9.86
CA ARG A 194 18.35 6.34 11.32
C ARG A 194 19.22 7.31 12.13
N PRO A 195 20.57 7.40 11.95
CA PRO A 195 21.39 8.33 12.74
C PRO A 195 20.96 9.78 12.54
N ALA A 196 20.78 10.23 11.30
CA ALA A 196 20.35 11.59 11.00
C ALA A 196 18.97 11.91 11.60
N VAL A 197 18.04 10.96 11.59
CA VAL A 197 16.72 11.13 12.19
C VAL A 197 16.81 11.24 13.71
N LEU A 198 17.66 10.42 14.36
CA LEU A 198 17.88 10.52 15.80
C LEU A 198 18.49 11.86 16.20
N ASP A 199 19.40 12.41 15.39
CA ASP A 199 19.96 13.74 15.62
C ASP A 199 18.89 14.84 15.47
N LEU A 200 18.05 14.75 14.44
CA LEU A 200 16.91 15.65 14.27
C LEU A 200 15.94 15.58 15.46
N LEU A 201 15.61 14.38 15.94
CA LEU A 201 14.74 14.19 17.09
C LEU A 201 15.39 14.69 18.40
N ALA A 202 16.71 14.63 18.52
CA ALA A 202 17.41 15.19 19.67
C ALA A 202 17.32 16.73 19.70
N VAL A 203 17.47 17.38 18.55
CA VAL A 203 17.47 18.85 18.44
C VAL A 203 16.03 19.39 18.42
N TYR A 204 15.22 18.97 17.46
CA TYR A 204 13.89 19.51 17.23
C TYR A 204 12.82 18.83 18.08
N GLY A 205 12.99 17.53 18.38
CA GLY A 205 12.02 16.82 19.21
C GLY A 205 11.87 17.44 20.60
N GLY A 206 12.96 17.97 21.18
CA GLY A 206 12.92 18.66 22.47
C GLY A 206 12.16 20.00 22.44
N LEU A 207 12.12 20.67 21.29
CA LEU A 207 11.34 21.89 21.08
C LEU A 207 9.83 21.60 20.96
N ILE A 208 9.48 20.41 20.47
CA ILE A 208 8.10 19.95 20.32
C ILE A 208 7.57 19.39 21.65
N HIS A 209 8.30 18.45 22.24
CA HIS A 209 7.96 17.82 23.51
C HIS A 209 9.25 17.33 24.20
N PRO A 210 9.59 17.79 25.42
CA PRO A 210 10.86 17.43 26.07
C PRO A 210 11.11 15.92 26.22
N GLU A 211 10.04 15.13 26.37
CA GLU A 211 10.13 13.68 26.43
C GLU A 211 10.46 13.03 25.08
N LEU A 212 10.13 13.65 23.95
CA LEU A 212 10.41 13.11 22.61
C LEU A 212 11.92 13.01 22.37
N ALA A 213 12.69 14.05 22.74
CA ALA A 213 14.16 13.98 22.66
C ALA A 213 14.75 12.89 23.58
N ARG A 214 14.17 12.70 24.77
CA ARG A 214 14.59 11.65 25.73
C ARG A 214 14.24 10.25 25.24
N GLN A 215 13.09 10.07 24.61
CA GLN A 215 12.58 8.78 24.12
C GLN A 215 12.81 8.58 22.62
N ARG A 216 13.65 9.39 21.97
CA ARG A 216 13.85 9.37 20.51
C ARG A 216 14.20 8.00 19.94
N VAL A 217 14.97 7.19 20.66
CA VAL A 217 15.38 5.85 20.22
C VAL A 217 14.18 4.90 20.19
N PRO A 218 13.48 4.63 21.32
CA PRO A 218 12.32 3.74 21.30
C PRO A 218 11.13 4.31 20.52
N PHE A 219 10.97 5.63 20.42
CA PHE A 219 9.98 6.26 19.54
C PHE A 219 10.27 5.97 18.07
N LEU A 220 11.50 6.21 17.62
CA LEU A 220 11.89 5.91 16.23
C LEU A 220 11.79 4.41 15.95
N ASP A 221 12.11 3.58 16.94
CA ASP A 221 11.99 2.13 16.84
C ASP A 221 10.55 1.67 16.64
N TRP A 222 9.60 2.29 17.35
CA TRP A 222 8.17 2.07 17.18
C TRP A 222 7.67 2.62 15.84
N PHE A 223 8.10 3.82 15.45
CA PHE A 223 7.67 4.51 14.24
C PHE A 223 8.05 3.72 12.99
N THR A 224 9.26 3.15 12.94
CA THR A 224 9.74 2.38 11.79
C THR A 224 9.59 0.86 11.93
N ASP A 225 8.85 0.38 12.93
CA ASP A 225 8.55 -1.06 13.01
C ASP A 225 7.54 -1.45 11.93
N VAL A 226 8.02 -2.15 10.90
CA VAL A 226 7.18 -2.63 9.78
C VAL A 226 6.09 -3.61 10.21
N ARG A 227 6.21 -4.17 11.42
CA ARG A 227 5.21 -5.07 12.04
C ARG A 227 4.10 -4.30 12.75
N ASN A 228 4.24 -2.99 12.88
CA ASN A 228 3.26 -2.11 13.51
C ASN A 228 2.44 -1.38 12.45
N PRO A 229 1.10 -1.58 12.40
CA PRO A 229 0.25 -0.88 11.44
C PRO A 229 0.01 0.59 11.79
N VAL A 230 0.20 0.98 13.06
CA VAL A 230 -0.25 2.28 13.60
C VAL A 230 0.48 3.47 12.95
N PRO A 231 1.83 3.51 12.87
CA PRO A 231 2.54 4.68 12.36
C PRO A 231 2.20 4.99 10.91
N ALA A 232 2.08 3.96 10.06
CA ALA A 232 1.76 4.13 8.65
C ALA A 232 0.32 4.64 8.47
N ARG A 233 -0.66 4.05 9.18
CA ARG A 233 -2.04 4.54 9.19
C ARG A 233 -2.12 6.00 9.63
N LYS A 234 -1.50 6.31 10.77
CA LYS A 234 -1.54 7.67 11.34
C LYS A 234 -0.92 8.67 10.38
N GLY A 235 0.20 8.32 9.77
CA GLY A 235 0.84 9.10 8.71
C GLY A 235 -0.05 9.38 7.50
N CYS A 236 -0.88 8.43 7.08
CA CYS A 236 -1.89 8.66 6.04
C CYS A 236 -3.00 9.62 6.51
N GLU A 237 -3.53 9.46 7.72
CA GLU A 237 -4.56 10.38 8.28
C GLU A 237 -4.08 11.82 8.26
N VAL A 238 -2.83 11.96 8.66
CA VAL A 238 -2.03 13.16 8.72
C VAL A 238 -1.79 13.80 7.34
N ALA A 239 -1.29 13.04 6.37
CA ALA A 239 -1.05 13.51 5.00
C ALA A 239 -2.36 13.93 4.32
N TYR A 240 -3.45 13.21 4.59
CA TYR A 240 -4.79 13.55 4.10
C TYR A 240 -5.30 14.86 4.73
N ALA A 241 -5.09 15.07 6.02
CA ALA A 241 -5.49 16.30 6.70
C ALA A 241 -4.73 17.52 6.15
N ALA A 242 -3.41 17.44 5.99
CA ALA A 242 -2.64 18.55 5.41
C ALA A 242 -3.05 18.86 3.98
N ALA A 243 -3.30 17.85 3.15
CA ALA A 243 -3.73 18.07 1.78
C ALA A 243 -5.04 18.86 1.68
N ARG A 244 -5.88 18.82 2.72
CA ARG A 244 -7.11 19.62 2.79
C ARG A 244 -6.87 21.05 3.27
N LEU A 245 -5.81 21.30 4.04
CA LEU A 245 -5.45 22.62 4.58
C LEU A 245 -4.56 23.41 3.60
N ASP A 246 -3.72 22.74 2.82
CA ASP A 246 -2.89 23.31 1.77
C ASP A 246 -3.06 22.53 0.45
N PRO A 247 -4.16 22.79 -0.29
CA PRO A 247 -4.49 22.06 -1.51
C PRO A 247 -3.56 22.40 -2.68
N ILE A 248 -2.86 23.53 -2.61
CA ILE A 248 -1.84 23.94 -3.59
C ILE A 248 -0.51 23.56 -2.97
N ALA A 249 0.11 22.46 -3.44
CA ALA A 249 1.31 21.83 -2.87
C ALA A 249 2.58 22.74 -2.82
N GLY A 250 2.52 23.89 -2.14
CA GLY A 250 3.43 25.00 -2.31
C GLY A 250 3.91 25.65 -1.01
N LEU A 251 3.30 25.37 0.15
CA LEU A 251 3.73 25.99 1.42
C LEU A 251 4.39 25.02 2.40
N PHE A 252 4.01 23.75 2.44
CA PHE A 252 4.59 22.79 3.39
C PHE A 252 5.59 21.82 2.74
N THR A 253 6.84 21.82 3.22
CA THR A 253 7.85 20.81 2.90
C THR A 253 7.54 19.49 3.61
N THR A 254 8.20 18.40 3.19
CA THR A 254 8.15 17.10 3.89
C THR A 254 8.55 17.21 5.37
N LEU A 255 9.45 18.14 5.69
CA LEU A 255 9.89 18.40 7.07
C LEU A 255 8.81 19.14 7.87
N ASP A 256 8.12 20.11 7.27
CA ASP A 256 7.04 20.85 7.96
C ASP A 256 5.85 19.94 8.27
N LEU A 257 5.54 19.04 7.33
CA LEU A 257 4.62 17.94 7.54
C LEU A 257 5.06 17.16 8.77
N LEU A 258 6.25 16.55 8.76
CA LEU A 258 6.77 15.80 9.90
C LEU A 258 6.68 16.55 11.24
N LEU A 259 7.16 17.79 11.28
CA LEU A 259 7.18 18.59 12.51
C LEU A 259 5.77 18.88 13.04
N ALA A 260 4.80 19.10 12.16
CA ALA A 260 3.39 19.25 12.55
C ALA A 260 2.78 17.95 13.12
N TYR A 261 3.35 16.79 12.81
CA TYR A 261 2.77 15.48 13.14
C TYR A 261 3.47 14.72 14.26
N LEU A 262 4.69 15.14 14.59
CA LEU A 262 5.46 14.55 15.69
C LEU A 262 4.72 14.58 17.03
N PRO A 263 3.93 15.61 17.41
CA PRO A 263 3.13 15.56 18.63
C PRO A 263 2.15 14.38 18.65
N ASP A 264 1.25 14.30 17.67
CA ASP A 264 0.20 13.27 17.59
C ASP A 264 0.80 11.86 17.50
N LEU A 265 1.85 11.68 16.70
CA LEU A 265 2.56 10.39 16.61
C LEU A 265 3.20 10.00 17.93
N PHE A 266 3.71 10.98 18.68
CA PHE A 266 4.33 10.73 19.97
C PHE A 266 3.31 10.40 21.06
N GLU A 267 2.13 11.02 21.05
CA GLU A 267 1.01 10.66 21.93
C GLU A 267 0.54 9.22 21.68
N GLU A 268 0.37 8.83 20.42
CA GLU A 268 0.02 7.45 20.04
C GLU A 268 1.09 6.47 20.56
N TYR A 269 2.36 6.78 20.36
CA TYR A 269 3.47 5.99 20.90
C TYR A 269 3.43 5.87 22.44
N GLN A 270 3.06 6.94 23.16
CA GLN A 270 2.92 6.88 24.61
C GLN A 270 1.75 6.00 25.05
N SER A 271 0.63 6.03 24.32
CA SER A 271 -0.55 5.20 24.62
C SER A 271 -0.35 3.71 24.31
N ALA A 272 0.60 3.38 23.43
CA ALA A 272 0.92 2.02 23.04
C ALA A 272 1.89 1.29 24.00
N LYS A 273 2.37 1.96 25.05
CA LYS A 273 3.21 1.40 26.12
C LYS A 273 2.40 0.82 27.26
#